data_AF-A0A945JFU0-F1
#
_entry.id   AF-A0A945JFU0-F1
#
_cell.length_a   1.000
_cell.length_b   1.000
_cell.length_c   1.000
_cell.angle_alpha   90.00
_cell.angle_beta   90.00
_cell.angle_gamma   90.00
#
_symmetry.space_group_name_H-M   'P 1'
#
loop_
_entity.id
_entity.type
_entity.pdbx_description
1 polymer ?
#
loop_
_entity_poly.entity_id
_entity_poly.type
_entity_poly.pdbx_seq_one_letter_code
_entity_poly.pdbx_strand_id
1 'polypeptide(L)'
;MADSEIPDTKSEEPELIASEVDELTHAELLCMYQDSEANIRFSKLLQWRITGATLAVFALVVLLAIDHRNQGTMARILIILTCAIATAAISALAIFQSWQGIERAKVRMAVGNLSSLARKIYTTKPRQAANIERYILLFVMCSAILTAGFLVLSRLKGWFAV
;
A
#
# COMPACT_ATOMS: atom_id res chain seq x y z
N MET A 1 -37.04 -31.06 -19.93
CA MET A 1 -36.65 -31.39 -18.55
C MET A 1 -35.47 -32.34 -18.65
N ALA A 2 -34.26 -31.79 -18.64
CA ALA A 2 -33.04 -32.56 -18.49
C ALA A 2 -32.55 -32.26 -17.08
N ASP A 3 -32.64 -33.25 -16.20
CA ASP A 3 -32.02 -33.20 -14.88
C ASP A 3 -30.51 -33.11 -15.09
N SER A 4 -29.95 -31.92 -14.93
CA SER A 4 -28.52 -31.74 -14.79
C SER A 4 -28.15 -32.21 -13.39
N GLU A 5 -27.72 -33.47 -13.27
CA GLU A 5 -26.98 -33.93 -12.09
C GLU A 5 -25.82 -32.97 -11.86
N ILE A 6 -25.94 -32.17 -10.80
CA ILE A 6 -24.81 -31.41 -10.26
C ILE A 6 -23.84 -32.48 -9.76
N PRO A 7 -22.63 -32.59 -10.32
CA PRO A 7 -21.69 -33.59 -9.84
C PRO A 7 -21.43 -33.32 -8.37
N ASP A 8 -21.82 -34.28 -7.53
CA ASP A 8 -21.51 -34.37 -6.11
C ASP A 8 -19.99 -34.43 -5.97
N THR A 9 -19.39 -33.24 -6.01
CA THR A 9 -17.98 -33.06 -5.71
C THR A 9 -17.91 -33.24 -4.21
N LYS A 10 -17.77 -34.49 -3.77
CA LYS A 10 -17.40 -34.84 -2.40
C LYS A 10 -16.24 -33.95 -2.03
N SER A 11 -16.52 -32.88 -1.28
CA SER A 11 -15.49 -32.03 -0.73
C SER A 11 -14.83 -32.88 0.34
N GLU A 12 -13.72 -33.52 0.01
CA GLU A 12 -12.83 -34.12 1.00
C GLU A 12 -12.53 -33.00 2.01
N GLU A 13 -13.17 -33.07 3.18
CA GLU A 13 -12.85 -32.18 4.28
C GLU A 13 -11.35 -32.36 4.54
N PRO A 14 -10.56 -31.28 4.50
CA PRO A 14 -9.12 -31.39 4.66
C PRO A 14 -8.81 -32.07 5.99
N GLU A 15 -8.01 -33.13 5.96
CA GLU A 15 -7.53 -33.79 7.17
C GLU A 15 -6.89 -32.76 8.11
N LEU A 16 -7.47 -32.64 9.31
CA LEU A 16 -7.05 -31.69 10.32
C LEU A 16 -5.79 -32.21 11.02
N ILE A 17 -4.63 -31.87 10.48
CA ILE A 17 -3.35 -32.02 11.16
C ILE A 17 -3.22 -30.88 12.18
N ALA A 18 -3.14 -31.25 13.46
CA ALA A 18 -2.90 -30.32 14.57
C ALA A 18 -1.50 -29.70 14.48
N SER A 19 -1.34 -28.54 15.12
CA SER A 19 -0.04 -27.89 15.26
C SER A 19 0.87 -28.73 16.17
N GLU A 20 2.13 -28.93 15.77
CA GLU A 20 3.15 -29.60 16.60
C GLU A 20 3.72 -28.69 17.70
N VAL A 21 3.39 -27.40 17.62
CA VAL A 21 3.85 -26.36 18.56
C VAL A 21 3.09 -26.43 19.88
N ASP A 22 3.80 -26.27 21.01
CA ASP A 22 3.20 -26.21 22.34
C ASP A 22 2.28 -24.98 22.53
N GLU A 23 1.46 -24.99 23.58
CA GLU A 23 0.43 -23.96 23.79
C GLU A 23 1.01 -22.56 24.07
N LEU A 24 2.15 -22.47 24.75
CA LEU A 24 2.82 -21.19 25.05
C LEU A 24 3.40 -20.56 23.78
N THR A 25 4.12 -21.34 22.99
CA THR A 25 4.69 -20.92 21.71
C THR A 25 3.58 -20.63 20.71
N HIS A 26 2.46 -21.37 20.76
CA HIS A 26 1.28 -21.05 19.97
C HIS A 26 0.73 -19.65 20.31
N ALA A 27 0.65 -19.31 21.59
CA ALA A 27 0.24 -17.98 22.02
C ALA A 27 1.20 -16.87 21.56
N GLU A 28 2.51 -17.10 21.61
CA GLU A 28 3.53 -16.17 21.10
C GLU A 28 3.39 -15.96 19.58
N LEU A 29 3.18 -17.04 18.81
CA LEU A 29 2.96 -16.98 17.37
C LEU A 29 1.71 -16.16 17.01
N LEU A 30 0.62 -16.33 17.76
CA LEU A 30 -0.61 -15.54 17.56
C LEU A 30 -0.39 -14.07 17.91
N CYS A 31 0.35 -13.78 18.98
CA CYS A 31 0.72 -12.42 19.35
C CYS A 31 1.53 -11.74 18.24
N MET A 32 2.57 -12.40 17.73
CA MET A 32 3.39 -11.89 16.61
C MET A 32 2.59 -11.73 15.31
N TYR A 33 1.65 -12.64 15.04
CA TYR A 33 0.75 -12.55 13.90
C TYR A 33 -0.13 -11.29 13.99
N GLN A 34 -0.74 -11.05 15.15
CA GLN A 34 -1.60 -9.89 15.39
C GLN A 34 -0.85 -8.57 15.28
N ASP A 35 0.35 -8.49 15.88
CA ASP A 35 1.20 -7.29 15.79
C ASP A 35 1.62 -7.01 14.34
N SER A 36 2.04 -8.05 13.60
CA SER A 36 2.43 -7.91 12.19
C SER A 36 1.26 -7.43 11.32
N GLU A 37 0.05 -7.94 11.54
CA GLU A 37 -1.17 -7.49 10.85
C GLU A 37 -1.51 -6.02 11.18
N ALA A 38 -1.40 -5.62 12.45
CA ALA A 38 -1.59 -4.24 12.87
C ALA A 38 -0.58 -3.29 12.20
N ASN A 39 0.69 -3.68 12.15
CA ASN A 39 1.76 -2.91 11.51
C ASN A 39 1.55 -2.76 9.99
N ILE A 40 1.03 -3.80 9.31
CA ILE A 40 0.68 -3.72 7.89
C ILE A 40 -0.44 -2.70 7.66
N ARG A 41 -1.49 -2.71 8.50
CA ARG A 41 -2.61 -1.76 8.41
C ARG A 41 -2.18 -0.33 8.71
N PHE A 42 -1.37 -0.15 9.75
CA PHE A 42 -0.79 1.15 10.10
C PHE A 42 0.03 1.73 8.95
N SER A 43 0.91 0.92 8.35
CA SER A 43 1.74 1.35 7.22
C SER A 43 0.90 1.75 6.01
N LYS A 44 -0.19 1.03 5.69
CA LYS A 44 -1.12 1.41 4.61
C LYS A 44 -1.84 2.73 4.91
N LEU A 45 -2.29 2.92 6.15
CA LEU A 45 -2.90 4.17 6.55
C LEU A 45 -1.93 5.34 6.39
N LEU A 46 -0.67 5.15 6.79
CA LEU A 46 0.35 6.18 6.67
C LEU A 46 0.70 6.49 5.20
N GLN A 47 0.72 5.48 4.32
CA GLN A 47 0.84 5.69 2.87
C GLN A 47 -0.25 6.63 2.35
N TRP A 48 -1.51 6.37 2.68
CA TRP A 48 -2.63 7.24 2.28
C TRP A 48 -2.55 8.65 2.88
N ARG A 49 -2.13 8.77 4.14
CA ARG A 49 -1.96 10.07 4.80
C ARG A 49 -0.85 10.90 4.14
N ILE A 50 0.28 10.28 3.79
CA ILE A 50 1.36 10.97 3.07
C ILE A 50 0.88 11.41 1.69
N THR A 51 0.27 10.50 0.91
CA THR A 51 -0.26 10.85 -0.41
C THR A 51 -1.27 12.00 -0.31
N GLY A 52 -2.24 11.91 0.61
CA GLY A 52 -3.23 12.98 0.81
C GLY A 52 -2.61 14.30 1.26
N ALA A 53 -1.65 14.28 2.19
CA ALA A 53 -0.95 15.48 2.65
C ALA A 53 -0.13 16.14 1.52
N THR A 54 0.59 15.34 0.73
CA THR A 54 1.34 15.85 -0.43
C THR A 54 0.41 16.48 -1.46
N LEU A 55 -0.72 15.84 -1.77
CA LEU A 55 -1.72 16.40 -2.69
C LEU A 55 -2.33 17.70 -2.15
N ALA A 56 -2.63 17.78 -0.85
CA ALA A 56 -3.16 18.99 -0.23
C ALA A 56 -2.15 20.15 -0.29
N VAL A 57 -0.87 19.89 -0.04
CA VAL A 57 0.19 20.90 -0.19
C VAL A 57 0.30 21.37 -1.64
N PHE A 58 0.27 20.46 -2.62
CA PHE A 58 0.32 20.84 -4.03
C PHE A 58 -0.91 21.65 -4.46
N ALA A 59 -2.10 21.28 -4.00
CA ALA A 59 -3.32 22.06 -4.24
C ALA A 59 -3.19 23.48 -3.65
N LEU A 60 -2.67 23.62 -2.43
CA LEU A 60 -2.40 24.92 -1.81
C LEU A 60 -1.42 25.76 -2.64
N VAL A 61 -0.33 25.16 -3.13
CA VAL A 61 0.64 25.85 -3.99
C VAL A 61 -0.02 26.33 -5.29
N VAL A 62 -0.87 25.52 -5.92
CA VAL A 62 -1.60 25.92 -7.14
C VAL A 62 -2.51 27.12 -6.85
N LEU A 63 -3.25 27.10 -5.74
CA LEU A 63 -4.15 28.20 -5.37
C LEU A 63 -3.39 29.51 -5.09
N LEU A 64 -2.27 29.43 -4.36
CA LEU A 64 -1.42 30.59 -4.07
C LEU A 64 -0.73 31.13 -5.32
N ALA A 65 -0.44 30.28 -6.30
CA ALA A 65 0.14 30.70 -7.58
C ALA A 65 -0.84 31.46 -8.50
N ILE A 66 -2.13 31.57 -8.15
CA ILE A 66 -3.13 32.27 -8.97
C ILE A 66 -2.86 33.78 -9.04
N ASP A 67 -2.33 34.37 -7.98
CA ASP A 67 -2.33 35.82 -7.79
C ASP A 67 -0.98 36.52 -8.05
N HIS A 68 0.07 35.78 -8.40
CA HIS A 68 1.44 36.32 -8.40
C HIS A 68 2.03 36.41 -9.80
N ARG A 69 1.83 37.58 -10.43
CA ARG A 69 2.26 37.89 -11.81
C ARG A 69 3.77 38.13 -11.95
N ASN A 70 4.55 38.26 -10.87
CA ASN A 70 5.95 38.69 -11.00
C ASN A 70 6.88 38.38 -9.80
N GLN A 71 7.25 37.12 -9.55
CA GLN A 71 8.36 36.81 -8.63
C GLN A 71 9.21 35.61 -9.11
N GLY A 72 10.18 35.87 -9.97
CA GLY A 72 11.09 34.84 -10.51
C GLY A 72 11.80 34.01 -9.43
N THR A 73 12.18 34.63 -8.30
CA THR A 73 12.85 33.92 -7.19
C THR A 73 11.88 33.01 -6.41
N MET A 74 10.68 33.49 -6.09
CA MET A 74 9.70 32.71 -5.34
C MET A 74 9.20 31.51 -6.15
N ALA A 75 8.98 31.68 -7.46
CA ALA A 75 8.63 30.59 -8.37
C ALA A 75 9.73 29.51 -8.41
N ARG A 76 11.02 29.90 -8.45
CA ARG A 76 12.15 28.95 -8.40
C ARG A 76 12.18 28.17 -7.09
N ILE A 77 11.96 28.83 -5.96
CA ILE A 77 11.90 28.18 -4.64
C ILE A 77 10.75 27.16 -4.59
N LEU A 78 9.55 27.54 -5.06
CA LEU A 78 8.39 26.66 -5.09
C LEU A 78 8.60 25.45 -6.01
N ILE A 79 9.29 25.61 -7.14
CA ILE A 79 9.68 24.50 -8.02
C ILE A 79 10.59 23.51 -7.27
N ILE A 80 11.65 24.00 -6.63
CA ILE A 80 12.59 23.16 -5.89
C ILE A 80 11.87 22.43 -4.75
N LEU A 81 11.02 23.14 -4.00
CA LEU A 81 10.26 22.58 -2.90
C LEU A 81 9.25 21.52 -3.38
N THR A 82 8.57 21.75 -4.49
CA THR A 82 7.65 20.77 -5.10
C THR A 82 8.38 19.48 -5.46
N CYS A 83 9.54 19.59 -6.11
CA CYS A 83 10.36 18.43 -6.45
C CYS A 83 10.87 17.69 -5.20
N ALA A 84 11.30 18.43 -4.18
CA ALA A 84 11.78 17.87 -2.92
C ALA A 84 10.67 17.11 -2.17
N ILE A 85 9.48 17.72 -2.08
CA ILE A 85 8.31 17.10 -1.44
C ILE A 85 7.86 15.85 -2.20
N ALA A 86 7.78 15.91 -3.54
CA ALA A 86 7.43 14.74 -4.35
C ALA A 86 8.42 13.59 -4.14
N THR A 87 9.72 13.90 -4.15
CA THR A 87 10.79 12.90 -3.94
C THR A 87 10.72 12.29 -2.54
N ALA A 88 10.50 13.12 -1.51
CA ALA A 88 10.36 12.66 -0.13
C ALA A 88 9.13 11.77 0.04
N ALA A 89 7.98 12.15 -0.54
CA ALA A 89 6.75 11.38 -0.49
C ALA A 89 6.91 10.02 -1.17
N ILE A 90 7.49 9.97 -2.38
CA ILE A 90 7.73 8.71 -3.12
C ILE A 90 8.71 7.81 -2.36
N SER A 91 9.77 8.38 -1.77
CA SER A 91 10.72 7.64 -0.94
C SER A 91 10.05 7.04 0.29
N ALA A 92 9.19 7.80 0.97
CA ALA A 92 8.42 7.30 2.12
C ALA A 92 7.46 6.17 1.72
N LEU A 93 6.79 6.29 0.57
CA LEU A 93 5.94 5.20 0.04
C LEU A 93 6.77 3.92 -0.18
N ALA A 94 7.96 4.02 -0.77
CA ALA A 94 8.85 2.89 -0.99
C ALA A 94 9.30 2.22 0.34
N ILE A 95 9.64 3.03 1.35
CA ILE A 95 10.00 2.53 2.70
C ILE A 95 8.83 1.76 3.31
N PHE A 96 7.61 2.31 3.27
CA PHE A 96 6.44 1.61 3.80
C PHE A 96 6.10 0.35 3.01
N GLN A 97 6.36 0.31 1.70
CA GLN A 97 6.19 -0.91 0.91
C GLN A 97 7.16 -2.01 1.36
N SER A 98 8.43 -1.65 1.59
CA SER A 98 9.44 -2.55 2.11
C SER A 98 9.07 -3.08 3.50
N TRP A 99 8.70 -2.19 4.43
CA TRP A 99 8.31 -2.57 5.78
C TRP A 99 7.13 -3.55 5.78
N GLN A 100 6.05 -3.24 5.07
CA GLN A 100 4.94 -4.18 4.96
C GLN A 100 5.38 -5.53 4.34
N GLY A 101 6.38 -5.54 3.46
CA GLY A 101 6.99 -6.75 2.90
C GLY A 101 7.61 -7.65 3.98
N ILE A 102 8.36 -7.04 4.90
CA ILE A 102 8.97 -7.69 6.06
C ILE A 102 7.90 -8.22 7.02
N GLU A 103 6.90 -7.42 7.39
CA GLU A 103 5.83 -7.86 8.29
C GLU A 103 5.05 -9.04 7.71
N ARG A 104 4.78 -9.03 6.40
CA ARG A 104 4.16 -10.18 5.74
C ARG A 104 5.05 -11.42 5.72
N ALA A 105 6.38 -11.27 5.76
CA ALA A 105 7.27 -12.42 5.92
C ALA A 105 7.12 -13.05 7.30
N LYS A 106 7.03 -12.23 8.36
CA LYS A 106 6.74 -12.70 9.72
C LYS A 106 5.41 -13.43 9.80
N VAL A 107 4.33 -12.84 9.23
CA VAL A 107 3.01 -13.48 9.17
C VAL A 107 3.07 -14.86 8.52
N ARG A 108 3.82 -15.01 7.42
CA ARG A 108 3.96 -16.30 6.75
C ARG A 108 4.71 -17.34 7.58
N MET A 109 5.75 -16.91 8.29
CA MET A 109 6.47 -17.80 9.20
C MET A 109 5.56 -18.24 10.34
N ALA A 110 4.75 -17.33 10.91
CA ALA A 110 3.80 -17.67 11.96
C ALA A 110 2.76 -18.68 11.48
N VAL A 111 2.08 -18.41 10.36
CA VAL A 111 1.06 -19.31 9.77
C VAL A 111 1.66 -20.65 9.34
N GLY A 112 2.92 -20.67 8.92
CA GLY A 112 3.65 -21.88 8.57
C GLY A 112 3.91 -22.84 9.73
N ASN A 113 3.63 -22.44 10.97
CA ASN A 113 3.71 -23.28 12.16
C ASN A 113 2.33 -23.57 12.80
N LEU A 114 1.24 -23.04 12.22
CA LEU A 114 -0.11 -23.32 12.67
C LEU A 114 -0.68 -24.58 12.01
N SER A 115 -1.90 -24.96 12.43
CA SER A 115 -2.63 -26.12 11.91
C SER A 115 -2.80 -26.10 10.38
N SER A 116 -2.99 -27.29 9.83
CA SER A 116 -3.29 -27.50 8.39
C SER A 116 -4.46 -26.64 7.89
N LEU A 117 -5.51 -26.48 8.69
CA LEU A 117 -6.66 -25.62 8.39
C LEU A 117 -6.26 -24.15 8.28
N ALA A 118 -5.52 -23.62 9.26
CA ALA A 118 -5.07 -22.22 9.27
C ALA A 118 -4.19 -21.92 8.04
N ARG A 119 -3.31 -22.86 7.69
CA ARG A 119 -2.49 -22.76 6.49
C ARG A 119 -3.34 -22.77 5.23
N LYS A 120 -4.30 -23.69 5.10
CA LYS A 120 -5.20 -23.80 3.94
C LYS A 120 -6.00 -22.51 3.74
N ILE A 121 -6.57 -21.97 4.82
CA ILE A 121 -7.29 -20.69 4.81
C ILE A 121 -6.38 -19.56 4.32
N TYR A 122 -5.16 -19.45 4.87
CA TYR A 122 -4.24 -18.39 4.50
C TYR A 122 -3.77 -18.48 3.04
N THR A 123 -3.60 -19.69 2.51
CA THR A 123 -3.19 -19.91 1.11
C THR A 123 -4.30 -19.67 0.08
N THR A 124 -5.55 -19.47 0.52
CA THR A 124 -6.69 -19.23 -0.37
C THR A 124 -6.45 -18.04 -1.31
N LYS A 125 -5.75 -16.99 -0.84
CA LYS A 125 -5.37 -15.87 -1.70
C LYS A 125 -4.02 -16.15 -2.37
N PRO A 126 -3.97 -16.26 -3.72
CA PRO A 126 -2.71 -16.49 -4.41
C PRO A 126 -1.77 -15.30 -4.24
N ARG A 127 -0.49 -15.60 -3.96
CA ARG A 127 0.55 -14.62 -3.65
C ARG A 127 0.75 -13.61 -4.77
N GLN A 128 0.63 -14.06 -6.02
CA GLN A 128 0.76 -13.21 -7.20
C GLN A 128 -0.34 -12.15 -7.27
N ALA A 129 -1.61 -12.53 -7.08
CA ALA A 129 -2.72 -11.59 -7.05
C ALA A 129 -2.56 -10.54 -5.93
N ALA A 130 -2.16 -10.99 -4.73
CA ALA A 130 -1.91 -10.07 -3.60
C ALA A 130 -0.74 -9.09 -3.85
N ASN A 131 0.25 -9.48 -4.64
CA ASN A 131 1.34 -8.59 -5.05
C ASN A 131 0.88 -7.60 -6.13
N ILE A 132 0.13 -8.06 -7.14
CA ILE A 132 -0.42 -7.22 -8.20
C ILE A 132 -1.29 -6.10 -7.62
N GLU A 133 -2.24 -6.43 -6.73
CA GLU A 133 -3.09 -5.45 -6.07
C GLU A 133 -2.29 -4.35 -5.35
N ARG A 134 -1.16 -4.73 -4.72
CA ARG A 134 -0.31 -3.79 -4.00
C ARG A 134 0.45 -2.85 -4.94
N TYR A 135 0.98 -3.38 -6.04
CA TYR A 135 1.69 -2.57 -7.03
C TYR A 135 0.74 -1.65 -7.79
N ILE A 136 -0.49 -2.08 -8.06
CA ILE A 136 -1.53 -1.21 -8.62
C ILE A 136 -1.81 -0.05 -7.67
N LEU A 137 -1.99 -0.31 -6.38
CA LEU A 137 -2.25 0.75 -5.40
C LEU A 137 -1.07 1.73 -5.29
N LEU A 138 0.16 1.21 -5.23
CA LEU A 138 1.37 2.04 -5.21
C LEU A 138 1.49 2.90 -6.47
N PHE A 139 1.20 2.31 -7.64
CA PHE A 139 1.21 3.01 -8.91
C PHE A 139 0.20 4.17 -8.91
N VAL A 140 -1.02 3.95 -8.42
CA VAL A 140 -2.04 5.00 -8.27
C VAL A 140 -1.53 6.14 -7.38
N MET A 141 -0.94 5.83 -6.22
CA MET A 141 -0.39 6.85 -5.31
C MET A 141 0.74 7.66 -5.94
N CYS A 142 1.72 6.99 -6.58
CA CYS A 142 2.83 7.66 -7.25
C CYS A 142 2.34 8.50 -8.43
N SER A 143 1.45 7.96 -9.27
CA SER A 143 0.89 8.69 -10.42
C SER A 143 0.11 9.94 -9.98
N ALA A 144 -0.64 9.88 -8.89
CA ALA A 144 -1.34 11.04 -8.33
C ALA A 144 -0.35 12.13 -7.87
N ILE A 145 0.71 11.76 -7.13
CA ILE A 145 1.75 12.70 -6.69
C ILE A 145 2.46 13.33 -7.90
N LEU A 146 2.84 12.53 -8.89
CA LEU A 146 3.52 13.01 -10.09
C LEU A 146 2.63 13.94 -10.92
N THR A 147 1.35 13.58 -11.09
CA THR A 147 0.38 14.42 -11.82
C THR A 147 0.15 15.74 -11.12
N ALA A 148 -0.05 15.74 -9.80
CA ALA A 148 -0.24 16.96 -9.03
C ALA A 148 1.03 17.84 -9.01
N GLY A 149 2.22 17.23 -8.88
CA GLY A 149 3.49 17.95 -9.01
C GLY A 149 3.68 18.56 -10.40
N PHE A 150 3.33 17.81 -11.45
CA PHE A 150 3.35 18.32 -12.83
C PHE A 150 2.42 19.54 -12.98
N LEU A 151 1.19 19.48 -12.47
CA LEU A 151 0.25 20.61 -12.52
C LEU A 151 0.81 21.87 -11.84
N VAL A 152 1.46 21.72 -10.66
CA VAL A 152 2.14 22.83 -9.98
C VAL A 152 3.22 23.43 -10.88
N LEU A 153 4.08 22.59 -11.47
CA LEU A 153 5.16 23.04 -12.33
C LEU A 153 4.65 23.74 -13.60
N SER A 154 3.62 23.20 -14.25
CA SER A 154 2.96 23.81 -15.42
C SER A 154 2.38 25.18 -15.07
N ARG A 155 1.78 25.32 -13.88
CA ARG A 155 1.20 26.58 -13.42
C ARG A 155 2.26 27.63 -13.09
N LEU A 156 3.40 27.23 -12.54
CA LEU A 156 4.52 28.12 -12.18
C LEU A 156 5.37 28.55 -13.39
N LYS A 157 5.57 27.67 -14.38
CA LYS A 157 6.30 28.00 -15.62
C LYS A 157 5.44 28.73 -16.66
N GLY A 158 4.12 28.79 -16.47
CA GLY A 158 3.21 29.44 -17.42
C GLY A 158 3.14 28.73 -18.78
N TRP A 159 3.34 27.41 -18.84
CA TRP A 159 3.34 26.65 -20.10
C TRP A 159 2.03 26.74 -20.90
N PHE A 160 0.94 27.17 -20.28
CA PHE A 160 -0.37 27.39 -20.91
C PHE A 160 -0.72 28.87 -21.15
N ALA A 161 0.27 29.77 -21.13
CA ALA A 161 0.09 31.19 -21.43
C ALA A 161 0.44 31.57 -22.88
N VAL A 162 0.31 30.63 -23.82
CA VAL A 162 0.37 30.86 -25.28
C VAL A 162 -0.99 30.54 -25.88
#